data_AF-A0A7J8QYJ7-F1
#
_entry.id   AF-A0A7J8QYJ7-F1
#
_cell.length_a   1.000
_cell.length_b   1.000
_cell.length_c   1.000
_cell.angle_alpha   90.00
_cell.angle_beta   90.00
_cell.angle_gamma   90.00
#
_symmetry.space_group_name_H-M   'P 1'
#
loop_
_entity.id
_entity.type
_entity.pdbx_description
1 polymer ?
#
loop_
_entity_poly.entity_id
_entity_poly.type
_entity_poly.pdbx_seq_one_letter_code
_entity_poly.pdbx_strand_id
1 'polypeptide(L)' 'MNEVEVISRLQHRNLVKLLGCCVEAEEKMLVYEYMPNKSLDAFVFDPIKQNVLDLIKHFNIIEGIGR' A
#
# COMPACT_ATOMS: atom_id res chain seq x y z
N MET A 1 8.22 -17.94 -6.02
CA MET A 1 7.50 -16.77 -6.55
C MET A 1 7.86 -15.61 -5.62
N ASN A 2 8.78 -14.74 -6.06
CA ASN A 2 9.46 -13.77 -5.20
C ASN A 2 8.69 -12.43 -5.24
N GLU A 3 8.49 -11.75 -4.11
CA GLU A 3 7.74 -10.48 -4.03
C GLU A 3 8.25 -9.45 -5.08
N VAL A 4 9.57 -9.35 -5.24
CA VAL A 4 10.24 -8.50 -6.24
C VAL A 4 9.84 -8.84 -7.68
N GLU A 5 9.73 -10.13 -8.03
CA GLU A 5 9.40 -10.56 -9.40
C GLU A 5 7.96 -10.19 -9.76
N VAL A 6 7.04 -10.32 -8.81
CA VAL A 6 5.63 -10.00 -9.02
C VAL A 6 5.42 -8.48 -9.08
N ILE A 7 5.93 -7.75 -8.08
CA ILE A 7 5.68 -6.30 -7.98
C ILE A 7 6.43 -5.52 -9.06
N SER A 8 7.63 -5.96 -9.49
CA SER A 8 8.36 -5.29 -10.59
C SER A 8 7.62 -5.33 -11.92
N ARG A 9 6.78 -6.35 -12.15
CA ARG A 9 5.99 -6.50 -13.38
C ARG A 9 4.64 -5.80 -13.31
N LEU A 10 4.16 -5.47 -12.12
CA LEU A 10 2.86 -4.84 -11.92
C LEU A 10 3.00 -3.32 -11.85
N GLN A 11 2.51 -2.64 -12.89
CA GLN A 11 2.38 -1.19 -12.90
C GLN A 11 0.90 -0.82 -12.80
N HIS A 12 0.44 -0.53 -11.59
CA HIS A 12 -0.94 -0.09 -11.36
C HIS A 12 -0.97 1.13 -10.44
N ARG A 13 -1.82 2.11 -10.75
CA ARG A 13 -1.90 3.37 -9.98
C ARG A 13 -2.42 3.22 -8.55
N ASN A 14 -3.04 2.07 -8.21
CA ASN A 14 -3.52 1.77 -6.86
C ASN A 14 -2.62 0.74 -6.15
N LEU A 15 -1.48 0.37 -6.75
CA LEU A 15 -0.48 -0.48 -6.14
C LEU A 15 0.74 0.37 -5.77
N VAL A 16 1.26 0.17 -4.56
CA VAL A 16 2.49 0.86 -4.11
C VAL A 16 3.67 0.48 -4.99
N LYS A 17 4.42 1.48 -5.43
CA LYS A 17 5.56 1.29 -6.33
C LYS A 17 6.78 0.80 -5.57
N LEU A 18 7.34 -0.32 -6.02
CA LEU A 18 8.69 -0.74 -5.63
C LEU A 18 9.72 0.15 -6.35
N LEU A 19 10.56 0.82 -5.58
CA LEU A 19 11.67 1.65 -6.08
C LEU A 19 12.96 0.83 -6.27
N GLY A 20 13.14 -0.22 -5.46
CA GLY A 20 14.27 -1.13 -5.57
C GLY A 20 14.31 -2.15 -4.44
N CYS A 21 15.35 -2.98 -4.45
CA CYS A 21 15.63 -3.92 -3.37
C CYS A 21 17.14 -3.95 -3.08
N CYS A 22 17.50 -4.18 -1.83
CA CYS A 22 18.85 -4.49 -1.41
C CYS A 22 18.91 -5.96 -0.98
N VAL A 23 19.91 -6.69 -1.47
CA VAL A 23 20.20 -8.05 -1.05
C VAL A 23 21.71 -8.10 -0.80
N GLU A 24 22.08 -8.00 0.47
CA GLU A 24 23.49 -8.01 0.89
C GLU A 24 23.66 -9.00 2.04
N ALA A 25 24.59 -9.95 1.86
CA ALA A 25 24.77 -11.09 2.75
C ALA A 25 23.44 -11.83 3.05
N GLU A 26 22.97 -11.80 4.30
CA GLU A 26 21.71 -12.43 4.74
C GLU A 26 20.55 -11.44 4.87
N GLU A 27 20.79 -10.14 4.67
CA GLU A 27 19.80 -9.08 4.81
C GLU A 27 19.11 -8.80 3.47
N LYS A 28 17.78 -8.76 3.49
CA LYS A 28 16.93 -8.46 2.32
C LYS A 28 16.02 -7.30 2.67
N MET A 29 16.13 -6.22 1.93
CA MET A 29 15.33 -5.02 2.12
C MET A 29 14.62 -4.65 0.82
N LEU A 30 13.36 -4.23 0.94
CA LEU A 30 12.58 -3.66 -0.16
C LEU A 30 12.38 -2.16 0.08
N VAL A 31 12.59 -1.38 -0.96
CA VAL A 31 12.44 0.07 -0.93
C VAL A 31 11.19 0.42 -1.73
N TYR A 32 10.14 0.85 -1.03
CA TYR A 32 8.88 1.29 -1.61
C TYR A 32 8.78 2.82 -1.64
N GLU A 33 7.88 3.35 -2.48
CA GLU A 33 7.46 4.74 -2.32
C GLU A 33 6.82 4.96 -0.93
N TYR A 34 7.01 6.16 -0.40
CA TYR A 34 6.50 6.48 0.92
C TYR A 34 5.00 6.82 0.87
N MET A 35 4.21 6.12 1.68
CA MET A 35 2.78 6.37 1.84
C MET A 35 2.54 7.16 3.15
N PRO A 36 2.25 8.47 3.10
CA PRO A 36 2.18 9.32 4.29
C PRO A 36 1.00 9.00 5.21
N ASN A 37 -0.06 8.42 4.65
CA ASN A 37 -1.31 8.16 5.36
C ASN A 37 -1.35 6.79 6.03
N LYS A 38 -0.20 6.16 6.32
CA LYS A 38 -0.16 4.83 6.96
C LYS A 38 -1.03 3.79 6.21
N SER A 39 -1.35 2.70 6.89
CA SER A 39 -2.24 1.65 6.42
C SER A 39 -3.72 2.01 6.66
N LEU A 40 -4.60 1.47 5.81
CA LEU A 40 -6.04 1.76 5.86
C LEU A 40 -6.70 1.28 7.17
N ASP A 41 -6.20 0.19 7.76
CA ASP A 41 -6.67 -0.36 9.05
C ASP A 41 -6.59 0.69 10.18
N ALA A 42 -5.57 1.56 10.17
CA ALA A 42 -5.38 2.63 11.13
C ALA A 42 -6.47 3.72 11.07
N PHE A 43 -7.29 3.73 10.02
CA PHE A 43 -8.44 4.63 9.85
C PHE A 43 -9.75 3.89 9.98
N VAL A 44 -9.81 2.63 9.56
CA VAL A 44 -11.04 1.83 9.62
C VAL A 44 -11.35 1.35 11.05
N PHE A 45 -10.32 0.97 11.83
CA PHE A 45 -10.52 0.34 13.14
C PHE A 45 -10.16 1.25 14.33
N ASP A 46 -9.60 2.42 14.09
CA ASP A 46 -9.35 3.41 15.14
C ASP A 46 -10.65 4.22 15.41
N PRO A 47 -11.25 4.13 16.61
CA PRO A 47 -12.53 4.79 16.92
C PRO A 47 -12.50 6.30 16.75
N ILE A 48 -11.31 6.92 16.87
CA ILE A 48 -11.12 8.36 16.73
C ILE A 48 -10.97 8.71 15.25
N LYS A 49 -10.22 7.91 14.49
CA LYS A 49 -9.92 8.19 13.07
C LYS A 49 -10.97 7.68 12.09
N GLN A 50 -11.86 6.77 12.50
CA GLN A 50 -13.00 6.29 11.72
C GLN A 50 -13.79 7.43 11.06
N ASN A 51 -13.99 8.52 11.79
CA ASN A 51 -14.79 9.65 11.32
C ASN A 51 -14.13 10.46 10.19
N VAL A 52 -12.85 10.21 9.88
CA VAL A 52 -12.14 10.82 8.74
C VAL A 52 -12.61 10.23 7.40
N LEU A 53 -13.05 8.97 7.43
CA LEU A 53 -13.57 8.24 6.27
C LEU A 53 -15.09 8.42 6.17
N ASP A 54 -15.50 9.52 5.53
CA ASP A 54 -16.90 9.68 5.14
C ASP A 54 -17.32 8.61 4.11
N LEU A 55 -18.63 8.50 3.86
CA LEU A 55 -19.19 7.47 2.99
C LEU A 55 -18.64 7.54 1.55
N ILE A 56 -18.38 8.76 1.05
CA ILE A 56 -17.86 8.97 -0.30
C ILE A 56 -16.41 8.48 -0.37
N LYS A 57 -15.59 8.80 0.64
CA LYS A 57 -14.21 8.26 0.75
C LYS A 57 -14.21 6.74 0.84
N HIS A 58 -15.10 6.15 1.63
CA HIS A 58 -15.23 4.69 1.71
C HIS A 58 -15.50 4.08 0.34
N PHE A 59 -16.48 4.62 -0.39
CA PHE A 59 -16.80 4.14 -1.74
C PHE A 59 -15.59 4.25 -2.69
N ASN A 60 -14.90 5.40 -2.69
CA ASN A 60 -13.72 5.61 -3.53
C ASN A 60 -12.56 4.65 -3.19
N ILE A 61 -12.38 4.31 -1.90
CA ILE A 61 -11.37 3.34 -1.46
C ILE A 61 -11.72 1.94 -1.96
N ILE A 62 -12.99 1.52 -1.84
CA ILE A 62 -13.47 0.22 -2.31
C ILE A 62 -13.30 0.10 -3.83
N GLU A 63 -13.75 1.11 -4.59
CA GLU A 63 -13.56 1.18 -6.05
C GLU A 63 -12.08 1.15 -6.43
N GLY A 64 -11.24 1.84 -5.66
CA GLY A 64 -9.79 1.83 -5.85
C GLY A 64 -9.14 0.46 -5.64
N ILE A 65 -9.62 -0.32 -4.67
CA ILE A 65 -9.13 -1.68 -4.39
C ILE A 65 -9.63 -2.68 -5.44
N GLY A 66 -10.86 -2.52 -5.92
CA GLY A 66 -11.46 -3.44 -6.91
C GLY A 66 -10.95 -3.28 -8.34
N ARG A 67 -10.25 -2.19 -8.64
CA ARG A 67 -9.69 -1.87 -9.96
C ARG A 67 -8.28 -2.42 -10.15
#